data_AF-M3A4Q3-F1
#
_entry.id   AF-M3A4Q3-F1
#
_cell.length_a   1.000
_cell.length_b   1.000
_cell.length_c   1.000
_cell.angle_alpha   90.00
_cell.angle_beta   90.00
_cell.angle_gamma   90.00
#
_symmetry.space_group_name_H-M   'P 1'
#
loop_
_entity.id
_entity.type
_entity.pdbx_description
1 polymer ?
#
loop_
_entity_poly.entity_id
_entity_poly.type
_entity_poly.pdbx_seq_one_letter_code
_entity_poly.pdbx_strand_id
1 'polypeptide(L)' 'MKASDQTRKVWEVSRLWTAVDGVPHARLVNQHETLMVSVGTLNDQEFFVAIPVMRNEP' A
#
# COMPACT_ATOMS: atom_id res chain seq x y z
N MET A 1 -18.71 16.59 14.20
CA MET A 1 -17.36 16.04 13.94
C MET A 1 -17.30 15.72 12.45
N LYS A 2 -16.50 16.45 11.67
CA LYS A 2 -16.37 16.23 10.21
C LYS A 2 -15.65 14.90 9.99
N ALA A 3 -16.40 13.81 9.86
CA ALA A 3 -15.93 12.54 9.32
C ALA A 3 -15.70 12.74 7.81
N SER A 4 -14.62 13.45 7.49
CA SER A 4 -14.19 13.67 6.12
C SER A 4 -13.88 12.31 5.52
N ASP A 5 -14.73 11.81 4.63
CA ASP A 5 -14.34 11.40 3.28
C ASP A 5 -13.07 10.54 3.12
N GLN A 6 -12.68 9.75 4.11
CA GLN A 6 -11.70 8.67 3.96
C GLN A 6 -12.38 7.51 3.23
N THR A 7 -12.75 7.80 1.98
CA THR A 7 -12.81 6.81 0.92
C THR A 7 -11.62 5.89 1.12
N ARG A 8 -11.88 4.59 1.36
CA ARG A 8 -10.85 3.58 1.48
C ARG A 8 -10.00 3.63 0.20
N LYS A 9 -8.86 4.32 0.25
CA LYS A 9 -7.97 4.47 -0.90
C LYS A 9 -7.36 3.11 -1.19
N VAL A 10 -7.55 2.62 -2.42
CA VAL A 10 -6.87 1.43 -2.90
C VAL A 10 -5.47 1.83 -3.33
N TRP A 11 -4.48 1.13 -2.80
CA TRP A 11 -3.08 1.35 -3.08
C TRP A 11 -2.52 0.15 -3.83
N GLU A 12 -1.83 0.40 -4.94
CA GLU A 12 -1.13 -0.62 -5.69
C GLU A 12 0.37 -0.57 -5.38
N VAL A 13 0.95 -1.73 -5.10
CA VAL A 13 2.40 -1.87 -4.94
C VAL A 13 3.05 -1.76 -6.32
N SER A 14 3.64 -0.61 -6.62
CA SER A 14 4.28 -0.34 -7.91
C SER A 14 5.76 -0.73 -7.96
N ARG A 15 6.42 -0.83 -6.80
CA ARG A 15 7.85 -1.20 -6.68
C ARG A 15 8.18 -1.71 -5.28
N LEU A 16 9.06 -2.69 -5.21
CA LEU A 16 9.74 -3.14 -4.00
C LEU A 16 11.26 -2.94 -4.14
N TRP A 17 11.94 -2.59 -3.07
CA TRP A 17 13.41 -2.54 -3.02
C TRP A 17 13.90 -2.70 -1.58
N THR A 18 15.17 -3.06 -1.44
CA THR A 18 15.87 -3.02 -0.15
C THR A 18 16.69 -1.74 -0.10
N ALA A 19 16.49 -0.93 0.93
CA ALA A 19 17.29 0.27 1.16
C ALA A 19 18.73 -0.10 1.57
N VAL A 20 19.63 0.89 1.57
CA VAL A 20 21.06 0.68 1.88
C VAL A 20 21.27 0.16 3.31
N ASP A 21 20.35 0.47 4.22
CA ASP A 21 20.30 -0.03 5.60
C ASP A 21 19.81 -1.49 5.72
N GLY A 22 19.49 -2.14 4.60
CA GLY A 22 18.99 -3.51 4.57
C GLY A 22 17.47 -3.64 4.79
N VAL A 23 16.74 -2.53 4.98
CA VAL A 23 15.31 -2.57 5.27
C VAL A 23 14.50 -2.65 3.95
N PRO A 24 13.61 -3.64 3.80
CA PRO A 24 12.72 -3.71 2.65
C PRO A 24 11.65 -2.61 2.66
N HIS A 25 11.46 -1.97 1.52
CA HIS A 25 10.51 -0.89 1.29
C HIS A 25 9.62 -1.15 0.08
N ALA A 26 8.47 -0.48 0.07
CA ALA A 26 7.49 -0.51 -0.99
C ALA A 26 7.10 0.91 -1.42
N ARG A 27 6.90 1.10 -2.72
CA ARG A 27 6.29 2.30 -3.30
C ARG A 27 4.86 1.97 -3.69
N LEU A 28 3.93 2.61 -3.02
CA LEU A 28 2.50 2.52 -3.26
C LEU A 28 2.05 3.67 -4.13
N VAL A 29 1.16 3.39 -5.07
CA VAL A 29 0.53 4.40 -5.92
C VAL A 29 -0.98 4.27 -5.84
N ASN A 30 -1.68 5.39 -5.89
CA ASN A 30 -3.11 5.44 -6.18
C ASN A 30 -3.35 6.45 -7.32
N GLN A 31 -4.61 6.73 -7.65
CA GLN A 31 -4.96 7.65 -8.75
C GLN A 31 -4.39 9.07 -8.61
N HIS A 32 -4.06 9.52 -7.39
CA HIS A 32 -3.72 10.90 -7.09
C HIS A 32 -2.38 11.07 -6.35
N GLU A 33 -1.84 10.00 -5.76
CA GLU A 33 -0.76 10.08 -4.77
C GLU A 33 0.25 8.94 -4.91
N THR A 34 1.45 9.18 -4.39
CA THR A 34 2.50 8.17 -4.20
C THR A 34 2.91 8.17 -2.74
N LEU A 35 3.06 6.97 -2.17
CA LEU A 35 3.49 6.76 -0.79
C LEU A 35 4.65 5.77 -0.75
N MET A 36 5.56 5.93 0.21
CA MET A 36 6.70 5.05 0.44
C MET A 36 6.65 4.56 1.88
N VAL A 37 6.69 3.23 2.07
CA VAL A 37 6.60 2.59 3.39
C VAL A 37 7.57 1.44 3.50
N SER A 38 7.88 1.02 4.73
CA SER A 38 8.54 -0.28 4.94
C SER A 38 7.58 -1.41 4.54
N VAL A 39 8.13 -2.54 4.06
CA VAL A 39 7.29 -3.72 3.78
C VAL A 39 6.62 -4.24 5.05
N GLY A 40 7.25 -4.06 6.22
CA GLY A 40 6.65 -4.43 7.50
C GLY A 40 5.32 -3.72 7.77
N THR A 41 5.22 -2.45 7.38
CA THR A 41 3.98 -1.65 7.50
C THR A 41 2.84 -2.22 6.66
N LEU A 42 3.12 -2.90 5.54
CA LEU A 42 2.06 -3.52 4.72
C LEU A 42 1.36 -4.70 5.41
N ASN A 43 2.02 -5.32 6.40
CA ASN A 43 1.45 -6.41 7.19
C ASN A 43 0.69 -5.90 8.42
N ASP A 44 0.75 -4.61 8.71
CA ASP A 44 0.07 -3.99 9.84
C ASP A 44 -1.36 -3.61 9.45
N GLN A 45 -2.33 -4.31 10.04
CA GLN A 45 -3.75 -4.14 9.75
C GLN A 45 -4.32 -2.82 10.25
N GLU A 46 -3.62 -2.09 11.12
CA GLU A 46 -4.01 -0.73 11.49
C GLU A 46 -3.82 0.26 10.32
N PHE A 47 -2.88 -0.03 9.42
CA PHE A 47 -2.55 0.84 8.28
C PHE A 47 -3.08 0.31 6.95
N PHE A 48 -2.91 -1.00 6.69
CA PHE A 48 -3.23 -1.60 5.40
C PHE A 48 -3.94 -2.93 5.56
N VAL A 49 -4.94 -3.15 4.71
CA VAL A 49 -5.62 -4.45 4.56
C VAL A 49 -5.44 -4.90 3.12
N ALA A 50 -4.92 -6.11 2.93
CA ALA A 50 -4.77 -6.70 1.60
C ALA A 50 -6.16 -6.90 0.97
N ILE A 51 -6.32 -6.41 -0.26
CA ILE A 51 -7.53 -6.63 -1.05
C ILE A 51 -7.30 -7.88 -1.90
N PRO A 52 -8.12 -8.95 -1.76
CA PRO A 52 -8.03 -10.11 -2.62
C PRO A 52 -8.36 -9.70 -4.06
N VAL A 53 -7.37 -9.73 -4.95
CA VAL A 53 -7.63 -9.59 -6.38
C VAL A 53 -7.99 -10.98 -6.90
N MET A 54 -9.27 -11.21 -7.18
CA MET A 54 -9.68 -12.38 -7.96
C MET A 54 -9.14 -12.19 -9.38
N ARG A 55 -8.00 -12.80 -9.68
CA ARG A 55 -7.57 -12.97 -11.07
C ARG A 55 -8.50 -13.99 -11.70
N ASN A 56 -9.49 -13.52 -12.44
CA ASN A 56 -10.10 -14.34 -13.49
C ASN A 56 -9.03 -14.49 -14.57
N GLU A 57 -8.28 -15.59 -14.53
CA GLU A 57 -7.44 -15.99 -15.65
C GLU A 57 -8.36 -16.34 -16.84
N PRO A 58 -8.05 -15.89 -18.07
CA PRO A 58 -8.81 -16.23 -19.27
C PRO A 58 -8.65 -17.70 -19.68
#